data_AF-A0A6C0HF70-F1
#
_entry.id   AF-A0A6C0HF70-F1
#
_cell.length_a   1.000
_cell.length_b   1.000
_cell.length_c   1.000
_cell.angle_alpha   90.00
_cell.angle_beta   90.00
_cell.angle_gamma   90.00
#
_symmetry.space_group_name_H-M   'P 1'
#
loop_
_entity.id
_entity.type
_entity.pdbx_description
1 polymer ?
#
loop_
_entity_poly.entity_id
_entity_poly.type
_entity_poly.pdbx_seq_one_letter_code
_entity_poly.pdbx_strand_id
1 'polypeptide(L)'
;MEQQKSSFVLFDVLAKKCQQGAPDITIEECKELIENARKLDREGFEYMFVLIKTYSNMEKQGDDIPYKGQKINENKQTDRVCDIKFDIRNFNPMLRKILLEFTRLHLEKMSDERKRLN
;
A
#
# COMPACT_ATOMS: atom_id res chain seq x y z
N MET A 1 -4.19 29.52 12.25
CA MET A 1 -3.19 28.84 11.39
C MET A 1 -3.84 27.56 10.92
N GLU A 2 -4.46 27.58 9.74
CA GLU A 2 -4.87 26.35 9.08
C GLU A 2 -3.59 25.65 8.61
N GLN A 3 -3.20 24.59 9.30
CA GLN A 3 -2.19 23.69 8.76
C GLN A 3 -2.79 23.08 7.50
N GLN A 4 -2.24 23.47 6.35
CA GLN A 4 -2.49 22.82 5.08
C GLN A 4 -2.09 21.35 5.27
N LYS A 5 -3.07 20.49 5.59
CA LYS A 5 -2.90 19.04 5.54
C LYS A 5 -2.60 18.72 4.08
N SER A 6 -1.32 18.59 3.76
CA SER A 6 -0.90 17.98 2.51
C SER A 6 -1.43 16.56 2.52
N SER A 7 -2.65 16.37 2.02
CA SER A 7 -3.26 15.06 1.95
C SER A 7 -2.67 14.35 0.75
N PHE A 8 -2.27 13.09 0.95
CA PHE A 8 -1.80 12.26 -0.13
C PHE A 8 -3.02 11.95 -1.01
N VAL A 9 -3.17 12.67 -2.13
CA VAL A 9 -4.40 12.66 -2.94
C VAL A 9 -4.80 11.24 -3.37
N LEU A 10 -3.82 10.40 -3.72
CA LEU A 10 -4.06 9.00 -4.05
C LEU A 10 -4.77 8.27 -2.90
N PHE A 11 -4.30 8.47 -1.67
CA PHE A 11 -4.91 7.88 -0.49
C PHE A 11 -6.35 8.37 -0.30
N ASP A 12 -6.61 9.67 -0.42
CA ASP A 12 -7.96 10.21 -0.24
C ASP A 12 -8.95 9.64 -1.26
N VAL A 13 -8.53 9.52 -2.52
CA VAL A 13 -9.35 8.95 -3.60
C VAL A 13 -9.65 7.48 -3.33
N LEU A 14 -8.63 6.68 -2.98
CA LEU A 14 -8.80 5.27 -2.67
C LEU A 14 -9.64 5.05 -1.41
N ALA A 15 -9.37 5.80 -0.34
CA ALA A 15 -10.13 5.73 0.90
C ALA A 15 -11.60 6.05 0.66
N LYS A 16 -11.91 7.09 -0.11
CA LYS A 16 -13.29 7.43 -0.50
C LYS A 16 -13.94 6.32 -1.32
N LYS A 17 -13.21 5.70 -2.26
CA LYS A 17 -13.70 4.57 -3.06
C LYS A 17 -14.01 3.34 -2.20
N CYS A 18 -13.22 3.11 -1.15
CA CYS A 18 -13.41 2.01 -0.20
C CYS A 18 -14.40 2.32 0.94
N GLN A 19 -14.79 3.58 1.14
CA GLN A 19 -15.70 4.02 2.20
C GLN A 19 -17.17 3.72 1.85
N GLN A 20 -17.60 2.47 2.05
CA GLN A 20 -19.02 2.11 2.08
C GLN A 20 -19.28 0.83 2.89
N GLY A 21 -19.15 0.85 4.23
CA GLY A 21 -19.73 -0.17 5.14
C GLY A 21 -19.51 -1.66 4.80
N ALA A 22 -18.59 -1.97 3.88
CA ALA A 22 -18.52 -3.25 3.23
C ALA A 22 -17.76 -4.22 4.14
N PRO A 23 -18.05 -5.52 4.06
CA PRO A 23 -17.24 -6.53 4.73
C PRO A 23 -15.75 -6.40 4.35
N ASP A 24 -14.86 -6.89 5.20
CA ASP A 24 -13.42 -7.01 4.86
C ASP A 24 -13.24 -7.80 3.55
N ILE A 25 -12.05 -7.71 2.96
CA ILE A 25 -11.75 -8.47 1.75
C ILE A 25 -11.87 -9.98 1.98
N THR A 26 -12.33 -10.72 0.98
CA THR A 26 -12.44 -12.17 1.04
C THR A 26 -11.07 -12.86 0.98
N ILE A 27 -11.04 -14.19 1.16
CA ILE A 27 -9.80 -14.97 1.03
C ILE A 27 -9.28 -14.90 -0.42
N GLU A 28 -10.18 -14.94 -1.39
CA GLU A 28 -9.88 -14.84 -2.82
C GLU A 28 -9.27 -13.47 -3.15
N GLU A 29 -9.86 -12.40 -2.61
CA GLU A 29 -9.35 -11.04 -2.76
C GLU A 29 -8.00 -10.83 -2.05
N CYS A 30 -7.77 -11.50 -0.92
CA CYS A 30 -6.48 -11.49 -0.24
C CYS A 30 -5.39 -12.18 -1.08
N LYS A 31 -5.72 -13.32 -1.70
CA LYS A 31 -4.82 -13.99 -2.66
C LYS A 31 -4.54 -13.08 -3.86
N GLU A 32 -5.57 -12.42 -4.39
CA GLU A 32 -5.42 -11.47 -5.49
C GLU A 32 -4.47 -10.32 -5.12
N LEU A 33 -4.64 -9.71 -3.94
CA LEU A 33 -3.73 -8.66 -3.44
C LEU A 33 -2.28 -9.14 -3.42
N ILE A 34 -2.01 -10.34 -2.91
CA ILE A 34 -0.65 -10.91 -2.85
C ILE A 34 -0.08 -11.11 -4.26
N GLU A 35 -0.86 -11.68 -5.17
CA GLU A 35 -0.39 -11.93 -6.54
C GLU A 35 -0.22 -10.64 -7.35
N ASN A 36 -1.07 -9.64 -7.12
CA ASN A 36 -0.93 -8.33 -7.75
C ASN A 36 0.28 -7.58 -7.21
N ALA A 37 0.52 -7.62 -5.90
CA ALA A 37 1.69 -6.98 -5.29
C ALA A 37 3.01 -7.49 -5.89
N ARG A 38 3.10 -8.78 -6.23
CA ARG A 38 4.28 -9.37 -6.89
C ARG A 38 4.54 -8.85 -8.32
N LYS A 39 3.54 -8.27 -8.96
CA LYS A 39 3.60 -7.79 -10.36
C LYS A 39 3.86 -6.30 -10.47
N LEU A 40 3.90 -5.58 -9.34
CA LEU A 40 4.16 -4.15 -9.33
C LEU A 40 5.59 -3.84 -9.78
N ASP A 41 5.73 -2.71 -10.44
CA ASP A 41 7.02 -2.08 -10.65
C ASP A 41 7.51 -1.38 -9.38
N ARG A 42 8.72 -0.84 -9.46
CA ARG A 42 9.36 -0.12 -8.36
C ARG A 42 8.48 1.02 -7.83
N GLU A 43 7.91 1.82 -8.73
CA GLU A 43 7.03 2.94 -8.37
C GLU A 43 5.78 2.43 -7.63
N GLY A 44 5.17 1.33 -8.11
CA GLY A 44 4.05 0.68 -7.45
C GLY A 44 4.37 0.23 -6.03
N PHE A 45 5.56 -0.34 -5.78
CA PHE A 45 6.01 -0.69 -4.44
C PHE A 45 6.22 0.54 -3.54
N GLU A 46 6.82 1.61 -4.07
CA GLU A 46 7.03 2.86 -3.33
C GLU A 46 5.69 3.48 -2.91
N TYR A 47 4.71 3.57 -3.82
CA TYR A 47 3.36 4.05 -3.49
C TYR A 47 2.64 3.14 -2.49
N MET A 48 2.76 1.82 -2.62
CA MET A 48 2.16 0.91 -1.66
C MET A 48 2.69 1.15 -0.25
N PHE A 49 4.00 1.33 -0.10
CA PHE A 49 4.60 1.65 1.19
C PHE A 49 4.11 2.98 1.74
N VAL A 50 4.02 4.02 0.89
CA VAL A 50 3.47 5.32 1.28
C VAL A 50 2.02 5.21 1.73
N LEU A 51 1.18 4.38 1.08
CA LEU A 51 -0.20 4.13 1.52
C LEU A 51 -0.25 3.51 2.91
N ILE A 52 0.57 2.49 3.17
CA ILE A 52 0.66 1.83 4.48
C ILE A 52 1.06 2.83 5.56
N LYS A 53 2.10 3.63 5.31
CA LYS A 53 2.58 4.66 6.24
C LYS A 53 1.58 5.79 6.47
N THR A 54 0.91 6.24 5.42
CA THR A 54 -0.11 7.29 5.50
C THR A 54 -1.27 6.83 6.38
N TYR A 55 -1.79 5.62 6.15
CA TYR A 55 -2.89 5.07 6.93
C TYR A 55 -2.47 4.82 8.40
N SER A 56 -1.27 4.31 8.63
CA SER A 56 -0.69 4.15 9.98
C SER A 56 -0.58 5.46 10.76
N ASN A 57 -0.12 6.54 10.11
CA ASN A 57 -0.03 7.86 10.72
C ASN A 57 -1.42 8.41 11.10
N MET A 58 -2.45 8.12 10.29
CA MET A 58 -3.84 8.48 10.62
C MET A 58 -4.38 7.71 11.81
N GLU A 59 -3.99 6.44 11.97
CA GLU A 59 -4.31 5.63 13.15
C GLU A 59 -3.43 5.98 14.37
N LYS A 60 -2.53 6.97 14.25
CA LYS A 60 -1.57 7.39 15.30
C LYS A 60 -0.66 6.25 15.77
N GLN A 61 -0.36 5.28 14.90
CA GLN A 61 0.69 4.30 15.18
C GLN A 61 2.03 4.99 14.93
N GLY A 62 2.73 5.37 16.01
CA GLY A 62 3.99 6.12 15.97
C GLY A 62 5.24 5.30 15.59
N ASP A 63 5.06 4.13 14.98
CA ASP A 63 6.16 3.21 14.69
C ASP A 63 6.86 3.54 13.36
N ASP A 64 8.19 3.47 13.37
CA ASP A 64 9.01 3.58 12.16
C ASP A 64 8.66 2.51 11.12
N ILE A 65 8.15 1.35 11.56
CA ILE A 65 7.56 0.33 10.68
C ILE A 65 6.25 -0.14 11.31
N PRO A 66 5.09 0.24 10.76
CA PRO A 66 3.80 -0.06 11.38
C PRO A 66 3.36 -1.50 11.18
N TYR A 67 2.24 -1.88 11.81
CA TYR A 67 1.59 -3.19 11.62
C TYR A 67 2.50 -4.40 11.85
N LYS A 68 3.47 -4.28 12.78
CA LYS A 68 4.46 -5.32 13.10
C LYS A 68 5.31 -5.71 11.89
N GLY A 69 5.55 -4.79 10.95
CA GLY A 69 6.46 -5.03 9.84
C GLY A 69 7.88 -5.30 10.33
N GLN A 70 8.60 -6.14 9.60
CA GLN A 70 9.95 -6.58 9.97
C GLN A 70 10.93 -6.12 8.91
N LYS A 71 12.04 -5.50 9.32
CA LYS A 71 13.19 -5.30 8.43
C LYS A 71 13.79 -6.65 8.10
N ILE A 72 14.07 -6.87 6.82
CA ILE A 72 14.77 -8.05 6.32
C ILE A 72 15.90 -7.59 5.38
N ASN A 73 16.84 -8.49 5.10
CA ASN A 73 18.00 -8.20 4.24
C ASN A 73 18.81 -6.96 4.69
N GLU A 74 18.90 -6.75 6.00
CA GLU A 74 19.67 -5.64 6.58
C GLU A 74 21.16 -5.83 6.25
N ASN A 75 21.67 -5.02 5.32
CA ASN A 75 23.10 -4.97 5.08
C ASN A 75 23.77 -4.12 6.17
N LYS A 76 24.37 -4.78 7.16
CA LYS A 76 25.08 -4.15 8.29
C LYS A 76 26.23 -3.21 7.88
N GLN A 77 26.69 -3.27 6.63
CA GLN A 77 27.78 -2.42 6.12
C GLN A 77 27.28 -1.15 5.42
N THR A 78 25.99 -1.11 5.04
CA THR A 78 25.38 0.07 4.40
C THR A 78 24.03 0.32 5.05
N ASP A 79 23.92 1.32 5.91
CA ASP A 79 22.68 1.78 6.59
C ASP A 79 21.52 2.18 5.65
N ARG A 80 21.62 1.89 4.36
CA ARG A 80 20.80 2.51 3.30
C ARG A 80 19.89 1.56 2.55
N VAL A 81 20.02 0.24 2.72
CA VAL A 81 19.16 -0.73 2.01
C VAL A 81 18.73 -1.83 2.98
N CYS A 82 17.46 -1.79 3.38
CA CYS A 82 16.77 -2.90 4.02
C CYS A 82 15.40 -3.05 3.34
N ASP A 83 14.98 -4.30 3.14
CA ASP A 83 13.61 -4.57 2.71
C ASP A 83 12.69 -4.63 3.93
N ILE A 84 11.40 -4.42 3.74
CA ILE A 84 10.40 -4.53 4.80
C ILE A 84 9.40 -5.61 4.44
N LYS A 85 9.27 -6.59 5.33
CA LYS A 85 8.28 -7.65 5.25
C LYS A 85 7.06 -7.29 6.09
N PHE A 86 5.89 -7.36 5.47
CA PHE A 86 4.60 -7.21 6.15
C PHE A 86 3.80 -8.51 6.11
N ASP A 87 3.02 -8.74 7.17
CA ASP A 87 1.94 -9.73 7.16
C ASP A 87 0.61 -8.98 6.94
N ILE A 88 -0.03 -9.22 5.80
CA ILE A 88 -1.27 -8.54 5.38
C ILE A 88 -2.41 -8.76 6.38
N ARG A 89 -2.37 -9.84 7.17
CA ARG A 89 -3.37 -10.11 8.22
C ARG A 89 -3.31 -9.10 9.36
N ASN A 90 -2.15 -8.47 9.58
CA ASN A 90 -1.98 -7.44 10.61
C ASN A 90 -2.53 -6.07 10.18
N PHE A 91 -2.88 -5.89 8.91
CA PHE A 91 -3.47 -4.63 8.44
C PHE A 91 -4.91 -4.48 8.92
N ASN A 92 -5.36 -3.23 9.05
CA ASN A 92 -6.77 -2.94 9.24
C ASN A 92 -7.56 -3.38 7.98
N PRO A 93 -8.80 -3.90 8.11
CA PRO A 93 -9.68 -4.18 6.97
C PRO A 93 -9.73 -3.08 5.90
N MET A 94 -9.76 -1.81 6.32
CA MET A 94 -9.79 -0.69 5.39
C MET A 94 -8.49 -0.55 4.60
N LEU A 95 -7.35 -0.72 5.26
CA LEU A 95 -6.05 -0.71 4.59
C LEU A 95 -5.94 -1.86 3.58
N ARG A 96 -6.40 -3.07 3.93
CA ARG A 96 -6.45 -4.20 2.98
C ARG A 96 -7.21 -3.86 1.69
N LYS A 97 -8.38 -3.21 1.82
CA LYS A 97 -9.18 -2.78 0.67
C LYS A 97 -8.47 -1.71 -0.17
N ILE A 98 -7.92 -0.68 0.49
CA ILE A 98 -7.17 0.38 -0.17
C ILE A 98 -6.02 -0.21 -0.98
N LEU A 99 -5.27 -1.15 -0.39
CA LEU A 99 -4.16 -1.80 -1.07
C LEU A 99 -4.62 -2.66 -2.25
N LEU A 100 -5.67 -3.46 -2.09
CA LEU A 100 -6.23 -4.27 -3.19
C LEU A 100 -6.65 -3.37 -4.36
N GLU A 101 -7.43 -2.34 -4.07
CA GLU A 101 -7.93 -1.41 -5.08
C GLU A 101 -6.79 -0.66 -5.78
N PHE A 102 -5.79 -0.22 -5.01
CA PHE A 102 -4.57 0.35 -5.57
C PHE A 102 -3.89 -0.61 -6.55
N THR A 103 -3.68 -1.86 -6.17
CA THR A 103 -2.97 -2.81 -7.04
C THR A 103 -3.72 -3.11 -8.34
N ARG A 104 -5.07 -3.16 -8.30
CA ARG A 104 -5.90 -3.33 -9.50
C ARG A 104 -5.70 -2.15 -10.46
N LEU A 105 -5.85 -0.92 -9.95
CA LEU A 105 -5.73 0.30 -10.76
C LEU A 105 -4.32 0.50 -11.31
N HIS A 106 -3.28 0.24 -10.50
CA HIS A 106 -1.90 0.41 -10.94
C HIS A 106 -1.53 -0.58 -12.04
N LEU A 107 -1.92 -1.86 -11.90
CA LEU A 107 -1.65 -2.87 -12.93
C LEU A 107 -2.43 -2.61 -14.23
N GLU A 108 -3.65 -2.10 -14.14
CA GLU A 108 -4.43 -1.65 -15.31
C GLU A 108 -3.69 -0.51 -16.05
N LYS A 109 -3.28 0.53 -15.31
CA LYS A 109 -2.47 1.63 -15.86
C LYS A 109 -1.20 1.13 -16.54
N MET A 110 -0.43 0.24 -15.88
CA MET A 110 0.78 -0.36 -16.46
C MET A 110 0.51 -1.20 -17.71
N SER A 111 -0.65 -1.83 -17.81
CA SER A 111 -1.05 -2.58 -19.00
C SER A 111 -1.36 -1.64 -20.16
N ASP A 112 -2.10 -0.57 -19.90
CA ASP A 112 -2.50 0.40 -20.91
C ASP A 112 -1.33 1.22 -21.43
N GLU A 113 -0.38 1.60 -20.57
CA GLU A 113 0.87 2.24 -20.99
C GLU A 113 1.69 1.33 -21.91
N ARG A 114 1.77 0.03 -21.60
CA ARG A 114 2.43 -0.95 -22.47
C ARG A 114 1.76 -1.10 -23.83
N LYS A 115 0.42 -1.05 -23.89
CA LYS A 115 -0.33 -1.11 -25.16
C LYS A 115 -0.12 0.13 -26.02
N ARG A 116 0.05 1.32 -25.42
CA ARG A 116 0.24 2.59 -26.15
C ARG A 116 1.63 2.74 -26.77
N LEU A 117 2.59 1.92 -26.34
CA LEU A 117 3.97 1.93 -26.80
C LEU A 117 4.24 0.91 -27.92
N ASN A 118 3.26 0.05 -28.24
CA ASN A 118 3.30 -0.94 -29.32
C ASN A 118 2.36 -0.53 -30.46
#